data_AF-A0A9E5KFB5-F1
#
_entry.id   AF-A0A9E5KFB5-F1
#
_cell.length_a   1.000
_cell.length_b   1.000
_cell.length_c   1.000
_cell.angle_alpha   90.00
_cell.angle_beta   90.00
_cell.angle_gamma   90.00
#
_symmetry.space_group_name_H-M   'P 1'
#
loop_
_entity.id
_entity.type
_entity.pdbx_description
1 polymer ?
#
loop_
_entity_poly.entity_id
_entity_poly.type
_entity_poly.pdbx_seq_one_letter_code
_entity_poly.pdbx_strand_id
1 'polypeptide(L)'
;MQTVNLPLEGRMFYCPVTGVAIYGGPNGIEASPAMLLMFSQESGEFDFISSRIEAIDAEVNTPELMENEPHDRFERIRARLENESNLIHFVVHLDGMATGPVQAAADVVIDLDYQPMES
;
A
#
# COMPACT_ATOMS: atom_id res chain seq x y z
N MET A 1 -8.39 4.64 -10.23
CA MET A 1 -7.23 3.84 -9.80
C MET A 1 -7.02 2.63 -10.74
N GLN A 2 -5.78 2.32 -11.14
CA GLN A 2 -5.45 1.12 -11.92
C GLN A 2 -4.76 0.09 -11.01
N THR A 3 -5.21 -1.18 -11.06
CA THR A 3 -4.57 -2.29 -10.32
C THR A 3 -3.62 -3.07 -11.23
N VAL A 4 -2.40 -3.30 -10.77
CA VAL A 4 -1.38 -4.12 -11.45
C VAL A 4 -0.91 -5.23 -10.53
N ASN A 5 -1.08 -6.49 -10.96
CA ASN A 5 -0.57 -7.66 -10.23
C ASN A 5 0.83 -8.00 -10.75
N LEU A 6 1.82 -7.97 -9.87
CA LEU A 6 3.21 -8.24 -10.23
C LEU A 6 3.72 -9.50 -9.49
N PRO A 7 4.00 -10.61 -10.19
CA PRO A 7 4.70 -11.73 -9.60
C PRO A 7 6.18 -11.37 -9.44
N LEU A 8 6.66 -11.30 -8.18
CA LEU A 8 8.05 -10.97 -7.89
C LEU A 8 8.86 -12.25 -7.62
N GLU A 9 9.44 -12.85 -8.66
CA GLU A 9 10.44 -13.90 -8.49
C GLU A 9 11.81 -13.27 -8.16
N GLY A 10 12.15 -13.21 -6.87
CA GLY A 10 13.49 -12.83 -6.39
C GLY A 10 13.94 -11.41 -6.75
N ARG A 11 13.01 -10.47 -7.00
CA ARG A 11 13.32 -9.12 -7.48
C ARG A 11 12.75 -8.03 -6.60
N MET A 12 13.60 -7.04 -6.35
CA MET A 12 13.28 -5.80 -5.67
C MET A 12 12.12 -5.08 -6.38
N PHE A 13 11.18 -4.57 -5.61
CA PHE A 13 10.12 -3.69 -6.11
C PHE A 13 10.57 -2.25 -5.91
N TYR A 14 10.57 -1.47 -6.99
CA TYR A 14 10.95 -0.06 -6.94
C TYR A 14 9.73 0.82 -7.19
N CYS A 15 9.68 1.95 -6.49
CA CYS A 15 8.71 2.99 -6.75
C CYS A 15 8.89 3.52 -8.18
N PRO A 16 7.83 3.49 -9.02
CA PRO A 16 7.94 3.93 -10.41
C PRO A 16 8.20 5.44 -10.56
N VAL A 17 7.96 6.23 -9.50
CA VAL A 17 8.10 7.69 -9.53
C VAL A 17 9.45 8.13 -9.00
N THR A 18 9.87 7.62 -7.84
CA THR A 18 11.10 8.06 -7.18
C THR A 18 12.30 7.15 -7.44
N GLY A 19 12.08 5.92 -7.94
CA GLY A 19 13.12 4.91 -8.09
C GLY A 19 13.63 4.31 -6.77
N VAL A 20 13.04 4.68 -5.63
CA VAL A 20 13.38 4.12 -4.30
C VAL A 20 12.87 2.67 -4.22
N ALA A 21 13.67 1.77 -3.63
CA ALA A 21 13.24 0.41 -3.38
C ALA A 21 12.11 0.42 -2.33
N ILE A 22 10.97 -0.17 -2.66
CA ILE A 22 9.84 -0.36 -1.73
C ILE A 22 9.95 -1.71 -1.04
N TYR A 23 10.38 -2.74 -1.77
CA TYR A 23 10.51 -4.11 -1.26
C TYR A 23 11.82 -4.74 -1.72
N GLY A 24 12.46 -5.53 -0.84
CA GLY A 24 13.68 -6.28 -1.14
C GLY A 24 14.98 -5.49 -0.92
N GLY A 25 14.93 -4.34 -0.25
CA GLY A 25 16.11 -3.60 0.19
C GLY A 25 16.81 -4.24 1.41
N PRO A 26 17.99 -3.75 1.81
CA PRO A 26 18.75 -4.30 2.95
C PRO A 26 17.97 -4.24 4.29
N ASN A 27 16.99 -3.35 4.40
CA ASN A 27 16.12 -3.20 5.57
C ASN A 27 14.73 -3.83 5.39
N GLY A 28 14.47 -4.54 4.28
CA GLY A 28 13.16 -5.08 3.95
C GLY A 28 12.28 -4.06 3.20
N ILE A 29 11.20 -3.63 3.86
CA ILE A 29 10.22 -2.66 3.32
C ILE A 29 10.73 -1.23 3.60
N GLU A 30 10.84 -0.40 2.56
CA GLU A 30 11.20 1.00 2.69
C GLU A 30 10.10 1.89 2.08
N ALA A 31 9.58 2.82 2.87
CA ALA A 31 8.55 3.73 2.40
C ALA A 31 9.14 4.75 1.42
N SER A 32 8.80 4.62 0.14
CA SER A 32 9.09 5.67 -0.85
C SER A 32 8.31 6.95 -0.49
N PRO A 33 8.88 8.15 -0.69
CA PRO A 33 8.15 9.41 -0.48
C PRO A 33 6.86 9.57 -1.32
N ALA A 34 6.78 8.86 -2.45
CA ALA A 34 5.58 8.83 -3.30
C ALA A 34 4.57 7.73 -2.89
N MET A 35 4.91 6.89 -1.91
CA MET A 35 4.01 5.88 -1.39
C MET A 35 2.96 6.53 -0.50
N LEU A 36 1.70 6.16 -0.73
CA LEU A 36 0.57 6.69 0.02
C LEU A 36 0.15 5.75 1.15
N LEU A 37 0.18 4.45 0.90
CA LEU A 37 -0.09 3.41 1.89
C LEU A 37 0.59 2.09 1.52
N MET A 38 0.78 1.25 2.52
CA MET A 38 1.05 -0.17 2.40
C MET A 38 0.18 -0.93 3.40
N PHE A 39 -0.62 -1.87 2.92
CA PHE A 39 -1.53 -2.68 3.71
C PHE A 39 -1.18 -4.16 3.57
N SER A 40 -1.01 -4.84 4.71
CA SER A 40 -0.74 -6.28 4.78
C SER A 40 -2.06 -7.04 4.83
N GLN A 41 -2.34 -7.85 3.82
CA GLN A 41 -3.59 -8.61 3.75
C GLN A 41 -3.66 -9.71 4.82
N GLU A 42 -2.50 -10.22 5.25
CA GLU A 42 -2.45 -11.30 6.25
C GLU A 42 -2.75 -10.80 7.66
N SER A 43 -2.20 -9.65 8.05
CA SER A 43 -2.48 -9.07 9.37
C SER A 43 -3.75 -8.23 9.38
N GLY A 44 -4.18 -7.72 8.23
CA GLY A 44 -5.26 -6.75 8.15
C GLY A 44 -4.86 -5.37 8.67
N GLU A 45 -3.57 -5.05 8.65
CA GLU A 45 -3.00 -3.81 9.21
C GLU A 45 -2.23 -3.01 8.16
N PHE A 46 -2.11 -1.70 8.40
CA PHE A 46 -1.28 -0.82 7.60
C PHE A 46 0.15 -0.81 8.13
N ASP A 47 1.09 -1.31 7.33
CA ASP A 47 2.53 -1.18 7.60
C ASP A 47 3.00 0.27 7.40
N PHE A 48 2.32 1.00 6.52
CA PHE A 48 2.57 2.41 6.25
C PHE A 48 1.29 3.13 5.81
N ILE A 49 1.13 4.38 6.26
CA ILE A 49 0.08 5.30 5.83
C ILE A 49 0.66 6.72 5.79
N SER A 50 0.44 7.42 4.68
CA SER A 50 0.80 8.84 4.55
C SER A 50 -0.26 9.73 5.18
N SER A 51 0.09 10.97 5.52
CA SER A 51 -0.86 11.96 6.07
C SER A 51 -2.07 12.23 5.17
N ARG A 52 -1.90 12.13 3.84
CA ARG A 52 -3.01 12.22 2.88
C ARG A 52 -4.01 11.09 3.10
N ILE A 53 -3.52 9.86 3.32
CA ILE A 53 -4.39 8.70 3.55
C ILE A 53 -4.95 8.71 4.98
N GLU A 54 -4.23 9.23 5.98
CA GLU A 54 -4.79 9.44 7.33
C GLU A 54 -6.02 10.36 7.30
N ALA A 55 -5.98 11.43 6.51
CA ALA A 55 -7.13 12.32 6.34
C ALA A 55 -8.32 11.61 5.66
N ILE A 56 -8.05 10.77 4.66
CA ILE A 56 -9.08 9.96 3.99
C ILE A 56 -9.65 8.90 4.94
N ASP A 57 -8.81 8.22 5.71
CA ASP A 57 -9.21 7.24 6.72
C ASP A 57 -10.15 7.87 7.73
N ALA A 58 -9.82 9.06 8.26
CA ALA A 58 -10.70 9.79 9.16
C ALA A 58 -12.04 10.24 8.52
N GLU A 59 -12.06 10.47 7.21
CA GLU A 59 -13.27 10.82 6.45
C GLU A 59 -14.22 9.60 6.32
N VAL A 60 -13.68 8.42 5.99
CA VAL A 60 -14.48 7.25 5.61
C VAL A 60 -14.65 6.21 6.71
N ASN A 61 -13.84 6.27 7.76
CA ASN A 61 -13.86 5.35 8.89
C ASN A 61 -14.22 6.10 10.18
N THR A 62 -15.50 6.47 10.31
CA THR A 62 -16.01 7.08 11.55
C THR A 62 -15.92 6.10 12.72
N PRO A 63 -15.85 6.58 13.98
CA PRO A 63 -15.81 5.70 15.15
C PRO A 63 -16.97 4.69 15.21
N GLU A 64 -18.16 5.14 14.81
CA GLU A 64 -19.38 4.32 14.77
C GLU A 64 -19.28 3.21 13.71
N LEU A 65 -18.70 3.49 12.54
CA LEU A 65 -18.46 2.48 11.51
C LEU A 65 -17.37 1.50 11.92
N MET A 66 -16.32 1.98 12.58
CA MET A 66 -15.23 1.12 13.06
C MET A 66 -15.65 0.19 14.19
N GLU A 67 -16.65 0.57 15.00
CA GLU A 67 -17.22 -0.30 16.04
C GLU A 67 -18.08 -1.43 15.43
N ASN A 68 -18.83 -1.12 14.36
CA ASN A 68 -19.76 -2.09 13.76
C ASN A 68 -19.11 -2.95 12.66
N GLU A 69 -18.15 -2.40 11.92
CA GLU A 69 -17.55 -2.99 10.72
C GLU A 69 -16.02 -2.72 10.63
N PRO A 70 -15.21 -3.20 11.61
CA PRO A 70 -13.77 -2.91 11.65
C PRO A 70 -12.98 -3.54 10.49
N HIS A 71 -13.46 -4.66 9.94
CA HIS A 71 -12.77 -5.41 8.89
C HIS A 71 -12.80 -4.73 7.51
N ASP A 72 -13.66 -3.73 7.33
CA ASP A 72 -13.86 -3.06 6.04
C ASP A 72 -13.07 -1.74 5.93
N ARG A 73 -12.21 -1.43 6.91
CA ARG A 73 -11.46 -0.17 6.99
C ARG A 73 -10.67 0.11 5.70
N PHE A 74 -9.89 -0.87 5.24
CA PHE A 74 -9.09 -0.75 4.01
C PHE A 74 -9.98 -0.64 2.77
N GLU A 75 -11.03 -1.46 2.68
CA GLU A 75 -11.96 -1.45 1.55
C GLU A 75 -12.67 -0.10 1.38
N ARG A 76 -13.04 0.56 2.48
CA ARG A 76 -13.62 1.91 2.44
C ARG A 76 -12.62 2.97 1.96
N ILE A 77 -11.37 2.91 2.44
CA ILE A 77 -10.29 3.77 1.92
C ILE A 77 -10.10 3.51 0.42
N ARG A 78 -10.00 2.24 0.01
CA ARG A 78 -9.81 1.84 -1.39
C ARG A 78 -10.93 2.38 -2.28
N ALA A 79 -12.20 2.20 -1.88
CA ALA A 79 -13.35 2.72 -2.60
C ALA A 79 -13.31 4.26 -2.74
N ARG A 80 -12.82 4.98 -1.71
CA ARG A 80 -12.62 6.43 -1.81
C ARG A 80 -11.49 6.80 -2.78
N LEU A 81 -10.40 6.03 -2.80
CA LEU A 81 -9.26 6.23 -3.72
C LEU A 81 -9.57 5.89 -5.18
N GLU A 82 -10.59 5.07 -5.46
CA GLU A 82 -11.02 4.81 -6.84
C GLU A 82 -11.43 6.09 -7.59
N ASN A 83 -11.91 7.10 -6.85
CA ASN A 83 -12.29 8.41 -7.37
C ASN A 83 -11.11 9.38 -7.58
N GLU A 84 -9.90 9.01 -7.12
CA GLU A 84 -8.69 9.82 -7.31
C GLU A 84 -8.03 9.50 -8.67
N SER A 85 -7.57 10.55 -9.35
CA SER A 85 -6.72 10.43 -10.54
C SER A 85 -5.26 10.22 -10.16
N ASN A 86 -4.47 9.67 -11.09
CA ASN A 86 -3.01 9.56 -10.98
C ASN A 86 -2.50 8.73 -9.79
N LEU A 87 -3.31 7.80 -9.31
CA LEU A 87 -2.89 6.76 -8.37
C LEU A 87 -2.74 5.42 -9.08
N ILE A 88 -1.65 4.72 -8.76
CA ILE A 88 -1.46 3.32 -9.14
C ILE A 88 -1.49 2.44 -7.90
N HIS A 89 -2.20 1.32 -8.03
CA HIS A 89 -2.35 0.33 -6.98
C HIS A 89 -1.66 -0.97 -7.41
N PHE A 90 -0.72 -1.43 -6.61
CA PHE A 90 -0.03 -2.69 -6.80
C PHE A 90 -0.46 -3.67 -5.74
N VAL A 91 -0.79 -4.89 -6.15
CA VAL A 91 -0.86 -6.02 -5.21
C VAL A 91 0.44 -6.81 -5.37
N VAL A 92 1.26 -6.77 -4.33
CA VAL A 92 2.56 -7.42 -4.28
C VAL A 92 2.38 -8.77 -3.60
N HIS A 93 2.55 -9.85 -4.37
CA HIS A 93 2.55 -11.20 -3.83
C HIS A 93 3.97 -11.65 -3.50
N LEU A 94 4.15 -12.16 -2.29
CA LEU A 94 5.39 -12.64 -1.73
C LEU A 94 5.24 -14.13 -1.45
N ASP A 95 5.88 -14.94 -2.28
CA ASP A 95 5.92 -16.38 -2.10
C ASP A 95 7.24 -16.80 -1.47
N GLY A 96 7.18 -17.59 -0.41
CA GLY A 96 8.35 -18.03 0.34
C GLY A 96 8.24 -19.44 0.89
N MET A 97 9.35 -19.92 1.46
CA MET A 97 9.44 -21.21 2.13
C MET A 97 10.09 -21.00 3.50
N ALA A 98 9.32 -21.15 4.58
CA ALA A 98 9.84 -21.10 5.95
C ALA A 98 9.79 -22.48 6.60
N THR A 99 8.59 -22.95 6.93
CA THR A 99 8.28 -24.33 7.40
C THR A 99 7.24 -25.02 6.51
N GLY A 100 7.04 -24.46 5.32
CA GLY A 100 6.00 -24.77 4.34
C GLY A 100 5.88 -23.60 3.36
N PRO A 101 5.07 -23.73 2.30
CA PRO A 101 4.77 -22.60 1.42
C PRO A 101 4.07 -21.51 2.23
N VAL A 102 4.64 -20.31 2.19
CA VAL A 102 4.05 -19.10 2.75
C VAL A 102 3.72 -18.20 1.57
N GLN A 103 2.49 -17.72 1.52
CA GLN A 103 2.06 -16.68 0.60
C GLN A 103 1.65 -15.49 1.44
N ALA A 104 2.21 -14.33 1.12
CA ALA A 104 1.80 -13.06 1.68
C ALA A 104 1.43 -12.09 0.55
N ALA A 105 0.53 -11.16 0.81
CA ALA A 105 0.08 -10.16 -0.13
C ALA A 105 0.04 -8.78 0.54
N ALA A 106 0.60 -7.80 -0.13
CA ALA A 106 0.55 -6.42 0.30
C ALA A 106 -0.01 -5.51 -0.79
N ASP A 107 -0.99 -4.69 -0.43
CA ASP A 107 -1.52 -3.61 -1.26
C ASP A 107 -0.64 -2.38 -1.09
N VAL A 108 -0.09 -1.87 -2.19
CA VAL A 108 0.77 -0.68 -2.21
C VAL A 108 0.17 0.35 -3.16
N VAL A 109 -0.10 1.55 -2.64
CA VAL A 109 -0.60 2.67 -3.47
C VAL A 109 0.48 3.71 -3.62
N ILE A 110 0.72 4.12 -4.87
CA ILE A 110 1.73 5.13 -5.24
C ILE A 110 1.03 6.31 -5.90
N ASP A 111 1.42 7.52 -5.49
CA ASP A 111 1.04 8.78 -6.12
C ASP A 111 1.94 9.05 -7.33
N LEU A 112 1.39 9.01 -8.54
CA LEU A 112 2.13 9.26 -9.78
C LEU A 112 2.43 10.74 -10.00
N ASP A 113 1.70 11.64 -9.35
CA ASP A 113 1.91 13.09 -9.45
C ASP A 113 2.94 13.60 -8.43
N TYR A 114 3.53 12.72 -7.61
CA TYR A 114 4.49 13.11 -6.59
C TYR A 114 5.62 13.97 -7.19
N GLN A 115 5.76 15.18 -6.64
CA GLN A 115 6.88 16.07 -6.90
C GLN A 115 7.71 16.16 -5.63
N PRO A 116 9.03 15.94 -5.69
CA PRO A 116 9.90 16.22 -4.55
C PRO A 116 9.79 17.72 -4.24
N MET A 117 9.58 18.06 -2.97
CA MET A 117 9.65 19.47 -2.56
C MET A 117 11.08 19.95 -2.82
N GLU A 118 11.26 20.92 -3.72
CA GLU A 118 12.56 21.56 -3.92
C GLU A 118 12.99 22.22 -2.61
N SER A 119 14.10 21.73 -2.06
CA SER A 119 14.76 22.24 -0.85
C SER A 119 15.55 23.51 -1.12
#